data_AF-A0A1F9VP01-F1
#
_entry.id   AF-A0A1F9VP01-F1
#
_cell.length_a   1.000
_cell.length_b   1.000
_cell.length_c   1.000
_cell.angle_alpha   90.00
_cell.angle_beta   90.00
_cell.angle_gamma   90.00
#
_symmetry.space_group_name_H-M   'P 1'
#
loop_
_entity.id
_entity.type
_entity.pdbx_description
1 polymer ?
#
loop_
_entity_poly.entity_id
_entity_poly.type
_entity_poly.pdbx_seq_one_letter_code
_entity_poly.pdbx_strand_id
1 'polypeptide(L)'
;MDSQGTLFMTKRTYLWNSNMSEDQVNTHLKNYLKVKKIVTFDYAGYPGEPADGTGHIDMYVKLLNDNTVLLAVTEDEPFKTACDKAMAWFKANKAPNGQPYKIITVKAWATDAWYTYTNSLVVNNVAIIPSYSVSTEEANAKAAYEQAGYTVVPVLSDDSIVAGGSIHCVTQTIPGAPGKAVDMTDIPVFTDMAVTVPLAPLTDSGNSTSVGQLINGK
;
A
#
# COMPACT_ATOMS: atom_id res chain seq x y z
N MET A 1 8.24 5.80 0.63
CA MET A 1 9.34 6.73 0.99
C MET A 1 8.75 8.12 1.10
N ASP A 2 9.33 9.01 1.92
CA ASP A 2 8.96 10.43 1.93
C ASP A 2 9.90 11.28 1.04
N SER A 3 9.55 12.54 0.81
CA SER A 3 10.35 13.47 -0.01
C SER A 3 11.70 13.85 0.58
N GLN A 4 11.94 13.57 1.87
CA GLN A 4 13.21 13.83 2.54
C GLN A 4 14.20 12.66 2.41
N GLY A 5 13.77 11.57 1.78
CA GLY A 5 14.57 10.37 1.59
C GLY A 5 14.53 9.44 2.80
N THR A 6 13.40 9.37 3.52
CA THR A 6 13.15 8.31 4.51
C THR A 6 12.51 7.11 3.83
N LEU A 7 13.16 5.95 3.94
CA LEU A 7 12.57 4.64 3.63
C LEU A 7 11.88 4.09 4.87
N PHE A 8 10.64 3.65 4.70
CA PHE A 8 9.89 2.91 5.70
C PHE A 8 9.74 1.48 5.20
N MET A 9 10.12 0.51 6.01
CA MET A 9 10.05 -0.91 5.66
C MET A 9 9.82 -1.76 6.91
N THR A 10 9.62 -3.07 6.74
CA THR A 10 9.58 -4.01 7.87
C THR A 10 10.93 -4.73 8.02
N LYS A 11 11.14 -5.37 9.17
CA LYS A 11 12.30 -6.26 9.42
C LYS A 11 12.34 -7.46 8.47
N ARG A 12 11.27 -7.71 7.70
CA ARG A 12 11.22 -8.79 6.70
C ARG A 12 12.35 -8.66 5.68
N THR A 13 12.71 -7.43 5.30
CA THR A 13 13.81 -7.15 4.38
C THR A 13 15.14 -7.72 4.89
N TYR A 14 15.44 -7.60 6.18
CA TYR A 14 16.68 -8.14 6.74
C TYR A 14 16.65 -9.67 6.81
N LEU A 15 15.50 -10.24 7.15
CA LEU A 15 15.32 -11.70 7.22
C LEU A 15 15.55 -12.39 5.87
N TRP A 16 15.14 -11.76 4.76
CA TRP A 16 15.41 -12.27 3.40
C TRP A 16 16.84 -12.04 2.91
N ASN A 17 17.63 -11.24 3.63
CA ASN A 17 19.03 -10.98 3.34
C ASN A 17 19.89 -11.44 4.52
N SER A 18 19.56 -12.60 5.12
CA SER A 18 20.21 -13.14 6.33
C SER A 18 21.67 -13.54 6.13
N ASN A 19 22.14 -13.56 4.89
CA ASN A 19 23.55 -13.68 4.51
C ASN A 19 24.33 -12.36 4.60
N MET A 20 23.68 -11.25 4.95
CA MET A 20 24.27 -9.92 5.12
C MET A 20 23.95 -9.37 6.52
N SER A 21 24.82 -8.51 7.05
CA SER A 21 24.48 -7.71 8.24
C SER A 21 23.44 -6.64 7.89
N GLU A 22 22.69 -6.15 8.88
CA GLU A 22 21.74 -5.04 8.67
C GLU A 22 22.43 -3.81 8.06
N ASP A 23 23.67 -3.51 8.45
CA ASP A 23 24.45 -2.38 7.90
C ASP A 23 24.79 -2.55 6.41
N GLN A 24 25.06 -3.79 5.96
CA GLN A 24 25.28 -4.09 4.55
C GLN A 24 23.99 -3.90 3.75
N VAL A 25 22.86 -4.43 4.25
CA VAL A 25 21.54 -4.23 3.63
C VAL A 25 21.20 -2.75 3.56
N ASN A 26 21.39 -2.01 4.65
CA ASN A 26 21.16 -0.58 4.72
C ASN A 26 22.04 0.22 3.76
N THR A 27 23.31 -0.18 3.60
CA THR A 27 24.23 0.43 2.64
C THR A 27 23.75 0.23 1.21
N HIS A 28 23.30 -0.98 0.85
CA HIS A 28 22.71 -1.24 -0.46
C HIS A 28 21.45 -0.38 -0.70
N LEU A 29 20.50 -0.39 0.24
CA LEU A 29 19.26 0.39 0.11
C LEU A 29 19.53 1.89 -0.06
N LYS A 30 20.43 2.47 0.74
CA LYS A 30 20.84 3.88 0.62
C LYS A 30 21.51 4.16 -0.73
N ASN A 31 22.37 3.27 -1.21
CA ASN A 31 23.09 3.46 -2.46
C ASN A 31 22.18 3.38 -3.69
N TYR A 32 21.23 2.44 -3.72
CA TYR A 32 20.32 2.22 -4.85
C TYR A 32 19.14 3.20 -4.84
N LEU A 33 18.46 3.36 -3.71
CA LEU A 33 17.27 4.20 -3.60
C LEU A 33 17.57 5.67 -3.30
N LYS A 34 18.85 6.01 -3.04
CA LYS A 34 19.32 7.35 -2.65
C LYS A 34 18.63 7.90 -1.40
N VAL A 35 18.17 7.00 -0.52
CA VAL A 35 17.56 7.35 0.76
C VAL A 35 18.62 7.74 1.78
N LYS A 36 18.26 8.63 2.70
CA LYS A 36 19.12 9.16 3.76
C LYS A 36 18.87 8.45 5.09
N LYS A 37 17.61 8.09 5.34
CA LYS A 37 17.14 7.48 6.59
C LYS A 37 16.38 6.20 6.28
N ILE A 38 16.54 5.20 7.14
CA ILE A 38 15.75 3.96 7.10
C ILE A 38 15.03 3.85 8.45
N VAL A 39 13.73 3.60 8.40
CA VAL A 39 12.86 3.34 9.53
C VAL A 39 12.29 1.94 9.35
N THR A 40 12.54 1.08 10.33
CA THR A 40 12.18 -0.33 10.26
C THR A 40 11.14 -0.66 11.32
N PHE A 41 10.03 -1.27 10.89
CA PHE A 41 8.96 -1.77 11.74
C PHE A 41 9.00 -3.29 11.86
N ASP A 42 8.31 -3.85 12.86
CA ASP A 42 8.04 -5.28 12.90
C ASP A 42 6.99 -5.63 11.83
N TYR A 43 7.10 -6.80 11.18
CA TYR A 43 5.98 -7.34 10.41
C TYR A 43 5.04 -8.09 11.34
N ALA A 44 3.76 -8.22 10.98
CA ALA A 44 2.82 -9.02 11.75
C ALA A 44 3.10 -10.52 11.51
N GLY A 45 3.37 -11.28 12.57
CA GLY A 45 3.68 -12.71 12.47
C GLY A 45 4.74 -13.17 13.46
N TYR A 46 5.26 -14.36 13.23
CA TYR A 46 6.37 -14.95 13.98
C TYR A 46 7.68 -14.83 13.18
N PRO A 47 8.87 -14.96 13.82
CA PRO A 47 10.14 -14.99 13.11
C PRO A 47 10.13 -16.04 11.99
N GLY A 48 10.31 -15.63 10.73
CA GLY A 48 10.22 -16.54 9.57
C GLY A 48 8.85 -16.57 8.87
N GLU A 49 7.78 -16.28 9.61
CA GLU A 49 6.40 -16.61 9.22
C GLU A 49 5.48 -15.38 9.36
N PRO A 50 5.38 -14.52 8.34
CA PRO A 50 4.41 -13.43 8.33
C PRO A 50 2.98 -13.95 8.32
N ALA A 51 2.10 -13.35 9.13
CA ALA A 51 0.72 -13.79 9.28
C ALA A 51 -0.14 -13.52 8.02
N ASP A 52 0.23 -12.55 7.20
CA ASP A 52 -0.36 -12.24 5.89
C ASP A 52 0.40 -12.90 4.73
N GLY A 53 1.37 -13.78 5.02
CA GLY A 53 2.25 -14.42 4.04
C GLY A 53 3.38 -13.53 3.48
N THR A 54 3.24 -12.21 3.52
CA THR A 54 4.19 -11.27 2.90
C THR A 54 5.12 -10.60 3.93
N GLY A 55 4.55 -10.12 5.03
CA GLY A 55 5.22 -9.29 6.03
C GLY A 55 5.54 -7.89 5.54
N HIS A 56 4.79 -7.39 4.55
CA HIS A 56 5.02 -6.09 3.93
C HIS A 56 4.44 -4.93 4.75
N ILE A 57 5.03 -3.74 4.58
CA ILE A 57 4.63 -2.53 5.31
C ILE A 57 3.31 -1.94 4.80
N ASP A 58 3.05 -2.06 3.51
CA ASP A 58 1.84 -1.56 2.82
C ASP A 58 0.55 -2.26 3.30
N MET A 59 0.68 -3.39 3.98
CA MET A 59 -0.42 -4.12 4.59
C MET A 59 -0.96 -3.44 5.86
N TYR A 60 -0.24 -2.49 6.47
CA TYR A 60 -0.73 -1.77 7.66
C TYR A 60 -0.30 -0.31 7.79
N VAL A 61 0.65 0.18 6.97
CA VAL A 61 1.05 1.59 6.90
C VAL A 61 1.06 2.06 5.45
N LYS A 62 0.42 3.21 5.19
CA LYS A 62 0.56 3.92 3.91
C LYS A 62 0.82 5.40 4.13
N LEU A 63 1.93 5.90 3.59
CA LEU A 63 2.08 7.34 3.41
C LEU A 63 1.12 7.80 2.32
N LEU A 64 0.19 8.68 2.67
CA LEU A 64 -0.69 9.32 1.68
C LEU A 64 0.07 10.48 1.03
N ASN A 65 0.73 11.28 1.85
CA ASN A 65 1.70 12.29 1.42
C ASN A 65 2.80 12.41 2.48
N ASP A 66 3.76 13.32 2.29
CA ASP A 66 4.89 13.52 3.21
C ASP A 66 4.47 13.68 4.68
N ASN A 67 3.32 14.31 4.93
CA ASN A 67 2.91 14.70 6.28
C ASN A 67 1.68 13.93 6.79
N THR A 68 1.11 13.05 5.98
CA THR A 68 -0.11 12.30 6.30
C THR A 68 0.12 10.82 6.11
N VAL A 69 -0.10 10.05 7.18
CA VAL A 69 0.00 8.59 7.18
C VAL A 69 -1.38 7.99 7.47
N LEU A 70 -1.73 6.97 6.69
CA LEU A 70 -2.84 6.07 6.92
C LEU A 70 -2.33 4.83 7.65
N LEU A 71 -2.94 4.50 8.78
CA LEU A 71 -2.60 3.34 9.60
C LEU A 71 -3.80 2.41 9.75
N ALA A 72 -3.56 1.11 9.58
CA ALA A 72 -4.55 0.11 9.95
C ALA A 72 -4.71 0.08 11.48
N VAL A 73 -5.94 -0.14 11.95
CA VAL A 73 -6.25 -0.42 13.35
C VAL A 73 -7.08 -1.70 13.43
N THR A 74 -6.75 -2.55 14.39
CA THR A 74 -7.39 -3.86 14.59
C THR A 74 -7.19 -4.33 16.03
N GLU A 75 -8.03 -5.27 16.47
CA GLU A 75 -7.84 -6.01 17.71
C GLU A 75 -7.23 -7.41 17.47
N ASP A 76 -7.04 -7.81 16.22
CA ASP A 76 -6.59 -9.15 15.85
C ASP A 76 -5.05 -9.27 15.95
N GLU A 77 -4.56 -10.15 16.82
CA GLU A 77 -3.13 -10.47 16.87
C GLU A 77 -2.75 -11.48 15.77
N PRO A 78 -1.53 -11.40 15.19
CA PRO A 78 -0.41 -10.51 15.58
C PRO A 78 -0.44 -9.11 14.95
N PHE A 79 -1.47 -8.78 14.17
CA PHE A 79 -1.54 -7.52 13.42
C PHE A 79 -1.69 -6.31 14.34
N LYS A 80 -2.46 -6.45 15.42
CA LYS A 80 -2.63 -5.41 16.45
C LYS A 80 -1.28 -4.92 16.97
N THR A 81 -0.42 -5.83 17.41
CA THR A 81 0.92 -5.46 17.91
C THR A 81 1.76 -4.71 16.87
N ALA A 82 1.74 -5.14 15.60
CA ALA A 82 2.47 -4.46 14.53
C ALA A 82 1.91 -3.05 14.25
N CYS A 83 0.58 -2.92 14.14
CA CYS A 83 -0.12 -1.65 13.91
C CYS A 83 0.13 -0.66 15.05
N ASP A 84 0.01 -1.10 16.30
CA ASP A 84 0.19 -0.25 17.48
C ASP A 84 1.62 0.29 17.61
N LYS A 85 2.63 -0.54 17.32
CA LYS A 85 4.04 -0.10 17.32
C LYS A 85 4.31 0.93 16.22
N ALA A 86 3.78 0.72 15.01
CA ALA A 86 3.91 1.70 13.94
C ALA A 86 3.20 3.01 14.30
N MET A 87 1.98 2.94 14.84
CA MET A 87 1.24 4.10 15.31
C MET A 87 1.99 4.87 16.41
N ALA A 88 2.55 4.17 17.39
CA ALA A 88 3.35 4.79 18.45
C ALA A 88 4.58 5.51 17.89
N TRP A 89 5.24 4.94 16.89
CA TRP A 89 6.37 5.57 16.22
C TRP A 89 5.95 6.86 15.50
N PHE A 90 4.88 6.84 14.69
CA PHE A 90 4.41 8.05 13.99
C PHE A 90 3.93 9.13 14.96
N LYS A 91 3.32 8.77 16.10
CA LYS A 91 2.97 9.72 17.17
C LYS A 91 4.18 10.37 17.83
N ALA A 92 5.27 9.62 17.99
CA ALA A 92 6.49 10.08 18.65
C ALA A 92 7.44 10.87 17.72
N ASN A 93 7.20 10.86 16.40
CA ASN A 93 8.09 11.45 15.40
C ASN A 93 7.42 12.58 14.62
N LYS A 94 8.25 13.43 14.01
CA LYS A 94 7.81 14.54 13.17
C LYS A 94 7.83 14.18 11.69
N ALA A 95 6.87 14.72 10.96
CA ALA A 95 6.82 14.72 9.51
C ALA A 95 7.94 15.61 8.92
N PRO A 96 8.24 15.49 7.61
CA PRO A 96 9.19 16.32 6.88
C PRO A 96 9.06 17.83 7.11
N ASN A 97 7.85 18.34 7.29
CA ASN A 97 7.59 19.76 7.57
C ASN A 97 7.91 20.20 9.02
N GLY A 98 8.43 19.29 9.86
CA GLY A 98 8.76 19.55 11.26
C GLY A 98 7.57 19.53 12.23
N GLN A 99 6.36 19.27 11.74
CA GLN A 99 5.14 19.11 12.55
C GLN A 99 4.88 17.63 12.87
N PRO A 100 4.02 17.31 13.85
CA PRO A 100 3.54 15.94 14.03
C PRO A 100 2.89 15.41 12.73
N TYR A 101 3.01 14.11 12.48
CA TYR A 101 2.27 13.48 11.38
C TYR A 101 0.76 13.65 11.56
N LYS A 102 0.04 13.98 10.48
CA LYS A 102 -1.41 13.79 10.42
C LYS A 102 -1.66 12.28 10.30
N ILE A 103 -2.13 11.68 11.37
CA ILE A 103 -2.47 10.26 11.40
C ILE A 103 -3.95 10.10 11.10
N ILE A 104 -4.27 9.32 10.07
CA ILE A 104 -5.62 8.87 9.74
C ILE A 104 -5.65 7.35 9.92
N THR A 105 -6.72 6.82 10.47
CA THR A 105 -6.84 5.39 10.75
C THR A 105 -7.96 4.76 9.93
N VAL A 106 -7.76 3.52 9.52
CA VAL A 106 -8.78 2.68 8.89
C VAL A 106 -8.85 1.34 9.60
N LYS A 107 -10.06 0.81 9.76
CA LYS A 107 -10.22 -0.51 10.35
C LYS A 107 -9.71 -1.59 9.39
N ALA A 108 -9.02 -2.56 9.95
CA ALA A 108 -8.58 -3.78 9.27
C ALA A 108 -8.93 -4.98 10.17
N TRP A 109 -9.04 -6.16 9.59
CA TRP A 109 -9.43 -7.37 10.33
C TRP A 109 -8.82 -8.62 9.71
N ALA A 110 -8.62 -9.64 10.53
CA ALA A 110 -8.15 -10.95 10.13
C ALA A 110 -9.26 -11.99 10.25
N THR A 111 -9.55 -12.69 9.16
CA THR A 111 -10.41 -13.89 9.17
C THR A 111 -9.67 -15.04 8.50
N ASP A 112 -9.99 -15.31 7.25
CA ASP A 112 -9.31 -16.18 6.30
C ASP A 112 -8.15 -15.47 5.58
N ALA A 113 -8.16 -14.13 5.58
CA ALA A 113 -7.10 -13.28 5.07
C ALA A 113 -6.95 -12.04 5.97
N TRP A 114 -5.91 -11.23 5.71
CA TRP A 114 -5.73 -9.92 6.34
C TRP A 114 -6.38 -8.83 5.47
N TYR A 115 -7.61 -8.45 5.80
CA TYR A 115 -8.35 -7.43 5.06
C TYR A 115 -7.94 -6.04 5.53
N THR A 116 -7.38 -5.25 4.60
CA THR A 116 -6.84 -3.93 4.91
C THR A 116 -7.14 -2.93 3.80
N TYR A 117 -7.46 -1.69 4.18
CA TYR A 117 -7.61 -0.57 3.24
C TYR A 117 -6.30 0.17 2.98
N THR A 118 -5.20 -0.17 3.66
CA THR A 118 -3.90 0.48 3.44
C THR A 118 -3.21 0.00 2.17
N ASN A 119 -3.56 -1.19 1.66
CA ASN A 119 -3.00 -1.77 0.44
C ASN A 119 -3.64 -1.17 -0.83
N SER A 120 -3.56 0.17 -0.94
CA SER A 120 -4.16 0.98 -2.00
C SER A 120 -3.09 1.60 -2.91
N LEU A 121 -3.50 2.08 -4.08
CA LEU A 121 -2.66 2.88 -4.96
C LEU A 121 -3.04 4.36 -4.84
N VAL A 122 -2.05 5.22 -4.59
CA VAL A 122 -2.22 6.67 -4.72
C VAL A 122 -1.43 7.11 -5.93
N VAL A 123 -2.11 7.72 -6.89
CA VAL A 123 -1.52 8.22 -8.14
C VAL A 123 -2.08 9.61 -8.40
N ASN A 124 -1.19 10.60 -8.46
CA ASN A 124 -1.56 12.02 -8.52
C ASN A 124 -2.55 12.38 -7.40
N ASN A 125 -3.75 12.85 -7.74
CA ASN A 125 -4.81 13.22 -6.80
C ASN A 125 -5.89 12.13 -6.62
N VAL A 126 -5.66 10.92 -7.13
CA VAL A 126 -6.59 9.79 -7.05
C VAL A 126 -6.05 8.71 -6.11
N ALA A 127 -6.91 8.21 -5.22
CA ALA A 127 -6.67 7.03 -4.42
C ALA A 127 -7.56 5.88 -4.93
N ILE A 128 -6.94 4.86 -5.50
CA ILE A 128 -7.60 3.60 -5.86
C ILE A 128 -7.48 2.68 -4.64
N ILE A 129 -8.60 2.50 -3.94
CA ILE A 129 -8.64 1.76 -2.67
C ILE A 129 -9.28 0.40 -2.88
N PRO A 130 -8.90 -0.63 -2.10
CA PRO A 130 -9.63 -1.88 -2.15
C PRO A 130 -11.04 -1.71 -1.60
N SER A 131 -11.95 -2.49 -2.14
CA SER A 131 -13.33 -2.67 -1.72
C SER A 131 -13.54 -4.15 -1.45
N TYR A 132 -14.29 -4.46 -0.41
CA TYR A 132 -14.48 -5.83 0.06
C TYR A 132 -15.96 -6.10 0.28
N SER A 133 -16.53 -7.11 -0.39
CA SER A 133 -17.98 -7.35 -0.37
C SER A 133 -18.52 -7.66 1.03
N VAL A 134 -17.66 -8.21 1.90
CA VAL A 134 -17.98 -8.57 3.28
C VAL A 134 -17.87 -7.40 4.26
N SER A 135 -17.35 -6.24 3.83
CA SER A 135 -17.02 -5.15 4.74
C SER A 135 -18.16 -4.18 4.94
N THR A 136 -18.37 -3.78 6.20
CA THR A 136 -19.20 -2.63 6.57
C THR A 136 -18.39 -1.34 6.71
N GLU A 137 -17.08 -1.38 6.47
CA GLU A 137 -16.15 -0.28 6.72
C GLU A 137 -15.81 0.54 5.46
N GLU A 138 -16.39 0.21 4.30
CA GLU A 138 -16.06 0.85 3.01
C GLU A 138 -16.26 2.37 3.03
N ALA A 139 -17.35 2.83 3.65
CA ALA A 139 -17.65 4.26 3.77
C ALA A 139 -16.63 4.99 4.66
N ASN A 140 -16.20 4.36 5.75
CA ASN A 140 -15.19 4.90 6.66
C ASN A 140 -13.81 4.95 5.98
N ALA A 141 -13.45 3.88 5.26
CA ALA A 141 -12.23 3.83 4.47
C ALA A 141 -12.22 4.93 3.41
N LYS A 142 -13.30 5.07 2.63
CA LYS A 142 -13.43 6.14 1.64
C LYS A 142 -13.27 7.53 2.27
N ALA A 143 -13.98 7.81 3.37
CA ALA A 143 -13.90 9.08 4.06
C ALA A 143 -12.48 9.40 4.57
N ALA A 144 -11.72 8.39 5.02
CA ALA A 144 -10.34 8.55 5.46
C ALA A 144 -9.42 9.08 4.33
N TYR A 145 -9.56 8.56 3.11
CA TYR A 145 -8.80 9.05 1.94
C TYR A 145 -9.30 10.42 1.47
N GLU A 146 -10.61 10.67 1.49
CA GLU A 146 -11.18 11.99 1.15
C GLU A 146 -10.71 13.08 2.13
N GLN A 147 -10.63 12.77 3.42
CA GLN A 147 -10.08 13.68 4.44
C GLN A 147 -8.60 14.01 4.20
N ALA A 148 -7.87 13.15 3.48
CA ALA A 148 -6.50 13.39 3.04
C ALA A 148 -6.41 14.16 1.71
N GLY A 149 -7.55 14.49 1.08
CA GLY A 149 -7.63 15.31 -0.13
C GLY A 149 -7.63 14.53 -1.44
N TYR A 150 -7.89 13.23 -1.42
CA TYR A 150 -7.93 12.39 -2.61
C TYR A 150 -9.33 12.26 -3.19
N THR A 151 -9.42 12.18 -4.52
CA THR A 151 -10.57 11.57 -5.18
C THR A 151 -10.47 10.06 -5.03
N VAL A 152 -11.50 9.41 -4.52
CA VAL A 152 -11.45 8.00 -4.15
C VAL A 152 -12.19 7.13 -5.15
N VAL A 153 -11.52 6.08 -5.64
CA VAL A 153 -12.09 5.06 -6.52
C VAL A 153 -11.97 3.70 -5.83
N PRO A 154 -13.07 3.11 -5.34
CA PRO A 154 -13.04 1.75 -4.80
C PRO A 154 -12.96 0.71 -5.93
N VAL A 155 -12.19 -0.35 -5.72
CA VAL A 155 -12.08 -1.50 -6.64
C VAL A 155 -12.23 -2.80 -5.86
N LEU A 156 -13.21 -3.62 -6.24
CA LEU A 156 -13.48 -4.91 -5.60
C LEU A 156 -12.21 -5.77 -5.61
N SER A 157 -11.80 -6.24 -4.43
CA SER A 157 -10.49 -6.86 -4.19
C SER A 157 -10.57 -8.19 -3.43
N ASP A 158 -11.77 -8.78 -3.32
CA ASP A 158 -12.00 -10.03 -2.57
C ASP A 158 -11.07 -11.17 -3.03
N ASP A 159 -10.94 -11.39 -4.34
CA ASP A 159 -10.08 -12.46 -4.86
C ASP A 159 -8.59 -12.19 -4.63
N SER A 160 -8.18 -10.91 -4.71
CA SER A 160 -6.78 -10.56 -4.49
C SER A 160 -6.37 -10.71 -3.02
N ILE A 161 -7.21 -10.29 -2.08
CA ILE A 161 -6.84 -10.23 -0.67
C ILE A 161 -6.64 -11.61 -0.06
N VAL A 162 -7.44 -12.58 -0.48
CA VAL A 162 -7.27 -13.99 -0.11
C VAL A 162 -6.03 -14.63 -0.77
N ALA A 163 -5.50 -14.03 -1.84
CA ALA A 163 -4.24 -14.42 -2.46
C ALA A 163 -3.01 -13.72 -1.82
N GLY A 164 -3.19 -12.96 -0.73
CA GLY A 164 -2.11 -12.38 0.07
C GLY A 164 -1.79 -10.91 -0.23
N GLY A 165 -2.65 -10.17 -0.95
CA GLY A 165 -2.41 -8.75 -1.23
C GLY A 165 -3.57 -8.06 -1.92
N SER A 166 -3.45 -6.78 -2.26
CA SER A 166 -4.52 -6.05 -2.93
C SER A 166 -3.99 -5.13 -4.02
N ILE A 167 -4.67 -4.02 -4.30
CA ILE A 167 -4.37 -3.06 -5.37
C ILE A 167 -2.90 -2.64 -5.37
N HIS A 168 -2.30 -2.37 -4.21
CA HIS A 168 -0.89 -1.94 -4.16
C HIS A 168 0.08 -3.06 -4.56
N CYS A 169 -0.20 -4.31 -4.17
CA CYS A 169 0.68 -5.44 -4.44
C CYS A 169 0.82 -5.77 -5.94
N VAL A 170 -0.17 -5.39 -6.75
CA VAL A 170 -0.23 -5.70 -8.19
C VAL A 170 0.00 -4.47 -9.09
N THR A 171 0.35 -3.33 -8.51
CA THR A 171 0.59 -2.08 -9.24
C THR A 171 1.96 -1.49 -8.91
N GLN A 172 2.55 -0.78 -9.87
CA GLN A 172 3.79 -0.04 -9.68
C GLN A 172 3.67 1.32 -10.35
N THR A 173 3.96 2.39 -9.62
CA THR A 173 3.95 3.74 -10.17
C THR A 173 5.21 3.99 -11.00
N ILE A 174 5.03 4.71 -12.11
CA ILE A 174 6.13 5.30 -12.88
C ILE A 174 6.09 6.79 -12.60
N PRO A 175 7.10 7.36 -11.91
CA PRO A 175 7.12 8.78 -11.62
C PRO A 175 7.30 9.59 -12.90
N GLY A 176 6.58 10.72 -13.01
CA GLY A 176 6.84 11.71 -14.04
C GLY A 176 8.27 12.26 -13.91
N ALA A 177 8.92 12.52 -15.05
CA ALA A 177 10.26 13.07 -15.04
C ALA A 177 10.26 14.48 -14.42
N PRO A 178 11.22 14.81 -13.51
CA PRO A 178 11.27 16.13 -12.87
C PRO A 178 11.26 17.28 -13.89
N GLY A 179 10.39 18.27 -13.69
CA GLY A 179 10.29 19.44 -14.56
C GLY A 179 9.66 19.18 -15.94
N LYS A 180 9.19 17.97 -16.22
CA LYS A 180 8.37 17.68 -17.40
C LYS A 180 6.94 17.42 -16.96
N ALA A 181 6.00 18.21 -17.48
CA ALA A 181 4.61 17.79 -17.46
C ALA A 181 4.52 16.48 -18.24
N VAL A 182 3.87 15.46 -17.67
CA VAL A 182 3.51 14.26 -18.42
C VAL A 182 2.31 14.67 -19.26
N ASP A 183 2.52 14.87 -20.56
CA ASP A 183 1.41 15.00 -21.49
C ASP A 183 0.80 13.61 -21.67
N MET A 184 -0.52 13.48 -21.45
CA MET A 184 -1.21 12.21 -21.63
C MET A 184 -1.15 11.73 -23.10
N THR A 185 -0.83 12.62 -24.05
CA THR A 185 -0.59 12.26 -25.45
C THR A 185 0.80 11.67 -25.71
N ASP A 186 1.76 11.88 -24.79
CA ASP A 186 3.11 11.27 -24.83
C ASP A 186 3.13 9.89 -24.17
N ILE A 187 2.05 9.47 -23.52
CA ILE A 187 1.91 8.11 -23.01
C ILE A 187 1.79 7.21 -24.24
N PRO A 188 2.71 6.23 -24.42
CA PRO A 188 2.58 5.29 -25.52
C PRO A 188 1.20 4.66 -25.44
N VAL A 189 0.45 4.70 -26.54
CA VAL A 189 -0.78 3.92 -26.65
C VAL A 189 -0.35 2.48 -26.42
N PHE A 190 -0.75 1.92 -25.29
CA PHE A 190 -0.64 0.49 -25.08
C PHE A 190 -1.58 -0.14 -26.10
N THR A 191 -1.05 -0.47 -27.28
CA THR A 191 -1.70 -1.40 -28.18
C THR A 191 -1.93 -2.67 -27.38
N ASP A 192 -3.17 -3.10 -27.26
CA ASP A 192 -3.55 -4.34 -26.59
C ASP A 192 -2.51 -5.40 -26.89
N MET A 193 -1.73 -5.79 -25.88
CA MET A 193 -1.01 -7.04 -26.00
C MET A 193 -2.08 -8.11 -25.92
N ALA A 194 -2.26 -8.87 -27.00
CA ALA A 194 -3.03 -10.09 -26.94
C ALA A 194 -2.35 -11.00 -25.92
N VAL A 195 -2.81 -10.96 -24.67
CA VAL A 195 -2.35 -11.88 -23.65
C VAL A 195 -3.05 -13.20 -23.95
N THR A 196 -2.41 -14.07 -24.71
CA THR A 196 -2.74 -15.50 -24.70
C THR A 196 -2.29 -16.08 -23.37
N VAL A 197 -2.98 -15.72 -22.30
CA VAL A 197 -3.05 -16.59 -21.13
C VAL A 197 -3.83 -17.81 -21.62
N PRO A 198 -3.38 -19.04 -21.40
CA PRO A 198 -4.29 -20.17 -21.46
C PRO A 198 -5.33 -19.94 -20.36
N LEU A 199 -6.43 -19.28 -20.72
CA LEU A 199 -7.64 -19.19 -19.91
C LEU A 199 -8.16 -20.61 -19.78
N ALA A 200 -7.64 -21.35 -18.81
CA ALA A 200 -8.50 -22.28 -18.10
C ALA A 200 -9.62 -21.40 -17.52
N PRO A 201 -10.89 -21.62 -17.90
CA PRO A 201 -11.94 -20.71 -17.55
C PRO A 201 -12.08 -20.67 -16.02
N LEU A 202 -11.90 -19.50 -15.43
CA LEU A 202 -12.54 -19.19 -14.15
C LEU A 202 -14.04 -19.05 -14.46
N THR A 203 -14.72 -20.19 -14.53
CA THR A 203 -16.17 -20.25 -14.58
C THR A 203 -16.69 -19.81 -13.22
N ASP A 204 -17.01 -18.52 -13.05
CA ASP A 204 -18.39 -18.08 -12.83
C ASP A 204 -18.48 -16.57 -12.52
N SER A 205 -19.33 -15.92 -13.33
CA SER A 205 -20.14 -14.74 -13.02
C SER A 205 -19.48 -13.41 -12.59
N GLY A 206 -19.61 -12.40 -13.47
CA GLY A 206 -19.87 -11.04 -13.02
C GLY A 206 -19.36 -9.95 -13.98
N ASN A 207 -20.28 -9.23 -14.62
CA ASN A 207 -19.99 -7.96 -15.30
C ASN A 207 -19.21 -7.03 -14.34
N SER A 208 -17.90 -6.85 -14.54
CA SER A 208 -17.13 -5.93 -13.70
C SER A 208 -17.43 -4.48 -14.11
N THR A 209 -18.28 -3.83 -13.30
CA THR A 209 -18.71 -2.44 -13.46
C THR A 209 -17.58 -1.43 -13.20
N SER A 210 -16.50 -1.87 -12.55
CA SER A 210 -15.33 -1.06 -12.20
C SER A 210 -14.51 -0.59 -13.41
N VAL A 211 -14.36 -1.43 -14.45
CA VAL A 211 -13.71 -1.03 -15.71
C VAL A 211 -14.54 0.05 -16.43
N GLY A 212 -15.87 -0.08 -16.40
CA GLY A 212 -16.78 0.90 -17.00
C GLY A 212 -16.79 2.26 -16.27
N GLN A 213 -16.49 2.29 -14.97
CA GLN A 213 -16.40 3.52 -14.18
C GLN A 213 -15.08 4.28 -14.42
N LEU A 214 -13.98 3.59 -14.69
CA LEU A 214 -12.69 4.20 -15.04
C LEU A 214 -12.70 4.86 -16.42
N ILE A 215 -13.46 4.33 -17.39
CA ILE A 215 -13.52 4.85 -18.76
C ILE A 215 -14.44 6.08 -18.88
N ASN A 216 -15.47 6.18 -18.04
CA ASN A 216 -16.50 7.24 -18.13
C ASN A 216 -16.27 8.42 -17.19
N GLY A 217 -15.23 8.40 -16.35
CA GLY A 217 -14.83 9.54 -15.53
C GLY A 217 -14.03 10.56 -16.33
N LYS A 218 -14.72 11.46 -17.03
CA LYS A 218 -14.14 12.73 -17.52
C LYS A 218 -14.15 13.78 -16.41
#